data_AF-X1KZP3-F1
#
_entry.id   AF-X1KZP3-F1
#
_cell.length_a   1.000
_cell.length_b   1.000
_cell.length_c   1.000
_cell.angle_alpha   90.00
_cell.angle_beta   90.00
_cell.angle_gamma   90.00
#
_symmetry.space_group_name_H-M   'P 1'
#
loop_
_entity.id
_entity.type
_entity.pdbx_description
1 polymer ?
#
loop_
_entity_poly.entity_id
_entity_poly.type
_entity_poly.pdbx_seq_one_letter_code
_entity_poly.pdbx_strand_id
1 'polypeptide(L)' 'MYITIKTLWERCKNKSKIARLTGHDGRTVAKMIKAIEEGKEYPSKKPHPRVLDPYKEQTIKWMEESTKEFIGRKNIS' A
#
# COMPACT_ATOMS: atom_id res chain seq x y z
N MET A 1 11.10 -1.08 -5.15
CA MET A 1 10.98 -1.81 -6.43
C MET A 1 10.21 -1.02 -7.49
N TYR A 2 8.96 -0.59 -7.24
CA TYR A 2 8.18 0.13 -8.27
C TYR A 2 8.86 1.40 -8.80
N ILE A 3 9.29 2.32 -7.92
CA ILE A 3 9.95 3.58 -8.31
C ILE A 3 11.22 3.31 -9.12
N THR A 4 12.03 2.34 -8.71
CA THR A 4 13.24 1.91 -9.42
C THR A 4 12.92 1.38 -10.81
N ILE A 5 11.90 0.53 -10.95
CA ILE A 5 11.48 0.00 -12.25
C ILE A 5 10.89 1.12 -13.12
N LYS A 6 10.11 2.04 -12.55
CA LYS A 6 9.54 3.20 -13.24
C LYS A 6 10.63 4.07 -13.86
N THR A 7 11.58 4.51 -13.03
CA THR A 7 12.71 5.34 -13.48
C THR A 7 13.59 4.64 -14.53
N LEU A 8 13.83 3.34 -14.40
CA LEU A 8 14.58 2.58 -15.40
C LEU A 8 13.78 2.34 -16.69
N TRP A 9 12.47 2.17 -16.59
CA TRP A 9 11.57 2.02 -17.75
C TRP A 9 11.54 3.29 -18.59
N GLU A 10 11.45 4.46 -17.95
CA GLU A 10 11.51 5.78 -18.61
C GLU A 10 12.81 5.99 -19.39
N ARG A 11 13.94 5.47 -18.89
CA ARG A 11 15.27 5.64 -19.51
C ARG A 11 15.62 4.59 -20.56
N CYS A 12 15.33 3.32 -20.29
CA CYS A 12 15.86 2.20 -21.08
C CYS A 12 14.80 1.52 -21.96
N LYS A 13 13.50 1.60 -21.60
CA LYS A 13 12.38 0.88 -22.23
C LYS A 13 12.67 -0.60 -22.58
N ASN A 14 13.49 -1.29 -21.78
CA ASN A 14 13.89 -2.68 -22.02
C ASN A 14 13.72 -3.52 -20.75
N LYS A 15 12.75 -4.44 -20.78
CA LYS A 15 12.38 -5.32 -19.65
C LYS A 15 13.55 -6.19 -19.18
N SER A 16 14.25 -6.85 -20.09
CA SER A 16 15.32 -7.81 -19.76
C SER A 16 16.52 -7.10 -19.13
N LYS A 17 16.86 -5.91 -19.63
CA LYS A 17 17.90 -5.07 -19.04
C LYS A 17 17.52 -4.63 -17.62
N ILE A 18 16.26 -4.26 -17.40
CA ILE A 18 15.77 -3.87 -16.07
C ILE A 18 15.79 -5.05 -15.10
N ALA A 19 15.39 -6.24 -15.54
CA ALA A 19 15.47 -7.46 -14.74
C ALA A 19 16.93 -7.74 -14.31
N ARG A 20 17.89 -7.64 -15.24
CA ARG A 20 19.31 -7.81 -14.92
C ARG A 20 19.85 -6.76 -13.97
N LEU A 21 19.48 -5.49 -14.15
CA LEU A 21 19.93 -4.37 -13.32
C LEU A 21 19.33 -4.40 -11.91
N THR A 22 18.10 -4.87 -11.78
CA THR A 22 17.38 -4.90 -10.49
C THR A 22 17.53 -6.23 -9.75
N GLY A 23 18.08 -7.26 -10.38
CA GLY A 23 18.20 -8.61 -9.80
C GLY A 23 16.85 -9.28 -9.57
N HIS A 24 15.78 -8.82 -10.22
CA HIS A 24 14.42 -9.34 -10.06
C HIS A 24 14.01 -10.23 -11.23
N ASP A 25 13.11 -11.17 -10.96
CA ASP A 25 12.51 -12.00 -11.99
C ASP A 25 11.77 -11.16 -13.06
N GLY A 26 11.86 -11.61 -14.31
CA GLY A 26 11.25 -10.92 -15.45
C GLY A 26 9.72 -10.80 -15.36
N ARG A 27 9.04 -11.73 -14.66
CA ARG A 27 7.59 -11.64 -14.41
C ARG A 27 7.25 -10.50 -13.47
N THR A 28 8.08 -10.28 -12.45
CA THR A 28 7.91 -9.17 -11.51
C THR A 28 8.10 -7.83 -12.22
N VAL A 29 9.13 -7.72 -13.06
CA VAL A 29 9.36 -6.52 -13.87
C VAL A 29 8.19 -6.28 -14.84
N ALA A 30 7.70 -7.33 -15.51
CA ALA A 30 6.55 -7.22 -16.43
C ALA A 30 5.29 -6.70 -15.73
N LYS A 31 4.97 -7.22 -14.52
CA LYS A 31 3.82 -6.73 -13.73
C LYS A 31 3.94 -5.25 -13.38
N MET A 32 5.15 -4.81 -13.05
CA MET A 32 5.41 -3.42 -12.69
C MET A 32 5.32 -2.49 -13.90
N ILE A 33 5.87 -2.91 -15.06
CA ILE A 33 5.74 -2.18 -16.33
C ILE A 33 4.27 -2.01 -16.69
N LYS A 34 3.47 -3.09 -16.63
CA LYS A 34 2.04 -3.03 -16.90
C LYS A 34 1.32 -2.03 -15.98
N ALA A 35 1.65 -2.03 -14.69
CA ALA A 35 1.09 -1.07 -13.75
C ALA A 35 1.48 0.39 -14.06
N ILE A 36 2.70 0.62 -14.54
CA ILE A 36 3.18 1.95 -14.97
C ILE A 36 2.42 2.41 -16.23
N GLU A 37 2.23 1.52 -17.21
CA GLU A 37 1.48 1.81 -18.44
C GLU A 37 -0.01 2.09 -18.16
N GLU A 38 -0.58 1.40 -17.18
CA GLU A 38 -1.95 1.64 -16.68
C GLU A 38 -2.07 2.93 -15.84
N GLY A 39 -0.98 3.69 -15.63
CA GLY A 39 -0.98 4.92 -14.85
C GLY A 39 -1.14 4.72 -13.33
N LYS A 40 -0.97 3.50 -12.82
CA LYS A 40 -1.08 3.22 -11.39
C LYS A 40 0.18 3.70 -10.68
N GLU A 41 0.03 4.62 -9.73
CA GLU A 41 1.15 5.22 -8.97
C GLU A 41 1.89 4.21 -8.07
N TYR A 42 1.17 3.21 -7.55
CA TYR A 42 1.76 2.07 -6.87
C TYR A 42 0.92 0.81 -7.09
N PRO A 43 1.53 -0.37 -7.32
CA PRO A 43 0.79 -1.60 -7.39
C PRO A 43 0.11 -1.85 -6.04
N SER A 44 -1.21 -2.01 -6.05
CA SER A 44 -1.98 -2.31 -4.85
C SER A 44 -1.41 -3.57 -4.17
N LYS A 45 -1.02 -3.45 -2.90
CA LYS A 45 -0.67 -4.59 -2.07
C LYS A 45 -1.96 -5.26 -1.63
N LYS A 46 -2.01 -6.60 -1.73
CA LYS A 46 -3.10 -7.35 -1.11
C LYS A 46 -3.13 -7.03 0.39
N PRO A 47 -4.31 -6.72 0.97
CA PRO A 47 -4.41 -6.54 2.41
C PRO A 47 -3.89 -7.81 3.09
N HIS A 48 -2.95 -7.64 4.01
CA HIS A 48 -2.46 -8.75 4.79
C HIS A 48 -3.46 -8.99 5.92
N PRO A 49 -3.99 -10.21 6.06
CA PRO A 49 -4.88 -10.51 7.17
C PRO A 49 -4.12 -10.27 8.48
N ARG A 50 -4.67 -9.42 9.34
CA ARG A 50 -4.14 -9.15 10.67
C ARG A 50 -4.99 -9.89 11.70
N VAL A 51 -4.34 -10.30 12.78
CA VAL A 51 -5.01 -10.94 13.94
C VAL A 51 -6.17 -10.09 14.47
N LEU A 52 -6.08 -8.77 14.32
CA LEU A 52 -7.08 -7.82 14.78
C LEU A 52 -8.18 -7.49 13.77
N ASP A 53 -8.11 -7.99 12.53
CA ASP A 53 -9.14 -7.73 11.52
C ASP A 53 -10.56 -8.15 11.98
N PRO A 54 -10.75 -9.29 12.69
CA PRO A 54 -12.07 -9.67 13.22
C PRO A 54 -12.61 -8.72 14.31
N TYR A 55 -11.72 -7.98 15.00
CA TYR A 55 -12.09 -7.12 16.13
C TYR A 55 -12.14 -5.63 15.74
N LYS A 56 -12.03 -5.33 14.45
CA LYS A 56 -11.93 -3.95 13.95
C LYS A 56 -13.13 -3.11 14.38
N GLU A 57 -14.34 -3.62 14.20
CA GLU A 57 -15.58 -2.92 14.57
C GLU A 57 -15.70 -2.70 16.07
N GLN A 58 -15.32 -3.70 16.86
CA GLN A 58 -15.33 -3.61 18.33
C GLN A 58 -14.33 -2.56 18.83
N THR A 59 -13.16 -2.49 18.19
CA THR A 59 -12.14 -1.48 18.52
C THR A 59 -12.64 -0.07 18.22
N ILE A 60 -13.31 0.13 17.08
CA ILE A 60 -13.90 1.43 16.71
C ILE A 60 -14.97 1.83 17.72
N LYS A 61 -15.85 0.90 18.10
CA LYS A 61 -16.89 1.13 19.10
C LYS A 61 -16.32 1.61 20.44
N TRP A 62 -15.29 0.93 20.97
CA TRP A 62 -14.64 1.35 22.22
C TRP A 62 -13.96 2.72 22.12
N MET A 63 -13.37 3.04 20.96
CA MET A 63 -12.80 4.39 20.75
C MET A 63 -13.88 5.48 20.74
N GLU A 64 -15.01 5.24 20.09
CA GLU A 64 -16.14 6.19 20.09
C GLU A 64 -16.74 6.39 21.48
N GLU A 65 -16.90 5.31 22.25
CA GLU A 65 -17.39 5.36 23.63
C GLU A 65 -16.45 6.19 24.52
N SER A 66 -15.14 5.92 24.45
CA SER A 66 -14.15 6.70 25.21
C SER A 66 -14.13 8.20 24.83
N THR A 67 -14.38 8.50 23.54
CA THR A 67 -14.45 9.88 23.05
C THR A 67 -15.69 10.60 23.57
N LYS A 68 -16.85 9.92 23.59
CA LYS A 68 -18.10 10.47 24.13
C LYS A 68 -18.00 10.72 25.63
N GLU A 69 -17.37 9.81 26.37
CA GLU A 69 -17.09 10.00 27.80
C GLU A 69 -16.19 11.21 28.05
N PHE A 70 -15.14 11.39 27.24
CA PHE A 70 -14.23 12.52 27.37
C PHE A 70 -14.91 13.86 27.08
N ILE A 71 -15.73 13.94 26.03
CA ILE A 71 -16.51 15.15 25.69
C ILE A 71 -17.54 15.44 26.79
N GLY A 72 -18.21 14.42 27.32
CA GLY A 72 -19.15 14.56 28.43
C GLY A 72 -18.52 15.18 29.68
N ARG A 73 -17.27 14.81 30.01
CA ARG A 73 -16.54 15.39 31.15
C ARG A 73 -16.14 16.85 30.94
N LYS A 74 -15.86 17.28 29.71
CA LYS A 74 -15.54 18.69 29.40
C LYS A 74 -16.75 19.62 29.40
N ASN A 75 -17.95 19.09 29.12
CA ASN A 75 -19.18 19.89 29.11
C ASN A 75 -19.78 20.11 30.51
N ILE A 76 -19.16 19.56 31.56
CA ILE A 76 -19.57 19.69 32.96
C ILE A 76 -18.61 20.63 33.74
N SER A 77 -17.52 21.12 33.11
CA SER A 77 -16.59 22.10 33.70
C SER A 77 -16.85 23.52 33.24
#